data_AF-A0AAE9D0P2-F1
#
_entry.id   AF-A0AAE9D0P2-F1
#
_cell.length_a   1.000
_cell.length_b   1.000
_cell.length_c   1.000
_cell.angle_alpha   90.00
_cell.angle_beta   90.00
_cell.angle_gamma   90.00
#
_symmetry.space_group_name_H-M   'P 1'
#
loop_
_entity.id
_entity.type
_entity.pdbx_description
1 polymer ?
#
loop_
_entity_poly.entity_id
_entity_poly.type
_entity_poly.pdbx_seq_one_letter_code
_entity_poly.pdbx_strand_id
1 'polypeptide(L)'
;MLRRFSKKNRNPPDGAASSTNDNERKYKKLVKKFLEFITSPVWSIPIASFIEGQSVVFDRAQMETEVYMEIHKEYSQLIDTLIECFCEDVGTTPAELIDAIKTINQQDISHHYKVSYYRTARSVRRRSVSGRPK
;
A
#
# COMPACT_ATOMS: atom_id res chain seq x y z
N MET A 1 38.68 10.49 -54.02
CA MET A 1 37.53 9.64 -53.65
C MET A 1 37.52 9.43 -52.14
N LEU A 2 36.60 10.04 -51.38
CA LEU A 2 36.41 9.74 -49.95
C LEU A 2 35.01 9.15 -49.74
N ARG A 3 34.95 7.92 -49.23
CA ARG A 3 33.71 7.22 -48.90
C ARG A 3 33.08 7.87 -47.67
N ARG A 4 31.88 8.46 -47.83
CA ARG A 4 31.02 8.86 -46.70
C ARG A 4 30.54 7.60 -45.98
N PHE A 5 31.03 7.37 -44.78
CA PHE A 5 30.42 6.42 -43.85
C PHE A 5 29.15 7.05 -43.28
N SER A 6 28.00 6.51 -43.70
CA SER A 6 26.68 6.89 -43.24
C SER A 6 26.47 6.33 -41.82
N LYS A 7 26.44 7.22 -40.82
CA LYS A 7 26.03 6.87 -39.45
C LYS A 7 24.52 6.53 -39.49
N LYS A 8 24.22 5.23 -39.47
CA LYS A 8 22.87 4.72 -39.25
C LYS A 8 22.44 5.07 -37.81
N ASN A 9 21.64 6.13 -37.68
CA ASN A 9 20.98 6.51 -36.44
C ASN A 9 19.95 5.42 -36.12
N ARG A 10 20.27 4.52 -35.18
CA ARG A 10 19.29 3.63 -34.56
C ARG A 10 18.73 4.39 -33.36
N ASN A 11 17.51 4.90 -33.48
CA ASN A 11 16.76 5.37 -32.32
C ASN A 11 16.47 4.17 -31.39
N PRO A 12 16.55 4.33 -30.06
CA PRO A 12 16.02 3.34 -29.13
C PRO A 12 14.48 3.32 -29.17
N PRO A 13 13.84 2.23 -28.74
CA PRO A 13 12.38 2.13 -28.71
C PRO A 13 11.83 2.97 -27.54
N ASP A 14 11.31 4.16 -27.82
CA ASP A 14 10.71 5.11 -26.87
C ASP A 14 9.34 4.67 -26.28
N GLY A 15 9.03 3.37 -26.26
CA GLY A 15 7.69 2.86 -25.90
C GLY A 15 7.46 2.50 -24.44
N ALA A 16 8.50 2.38 -23.61
CA ALA A 16 8.35 1.78 -22.27
C ALA A 16 8.00 2.78 -21.16
N ALA A 17 8.56 4.01 -21.18
CA ALA A 17 8.51 4.93 -20.04
C ALA A 17 7.15 5.63 -19.83
N SER A 18 6.31 5.71 -20.87
CA SER A 18 4.96 6.32 -20.75
C SER A 18 3.99 5.42 -20.00
N SER A 19 4.02 4.10 -20.28
CA SER A 19 3.07 3.12 -19.74
C SER A 19 3.16 2.93 -18.22
N THR A 20 4.37 3.06 -17.65
CA THR A 20 4.62 2.83 -16.22
C THR A 20 4.04 3.95 -15.35
N ASN A 21 4.11 5.20 -15.83
CA ASN A 21 3.62 6.37 -15.09
C ASN A 21 2.08 6.41 -14.99
N ASP A 22 1.38 5.97 -16.04
CA ASP A 22 -0.08 5.95 -16.06
C ASP A 22 -0.64 4.88 -15.10
N ASN A 23 -0.03 3.70 -15.06
CA ASN A 23 -0.40 2.63 -14.13
C ASN A 23 -0.15 3.03 -12.67
N GLU A 24 0.97 3.68 -12.38
CA GLU A 24 1.26 4.17 -11.02
C GLU A 24 0.24 5.22 -10.57
N ARG A 25 -0.15 6.15 -11.46
CA ARG A 25 -1.20 7.12 -11.17
C ARG A 25 -2.55 6.45 -10.95
N LYS A 26 -2.88 5.41 -11.72
CA LYS A 26 -4.10 4.61 -11.55
C LYS A 26 -4.10 3.94 -10.18
N TYR A 27 -3.03 3.24 -9.81
CA TYR A 27 -2.90 2.56 -8.52
C TYR A 27 -2.97 3.53 -7.35
N LYS A 28 -2.31 4.68 -7.44
CA LYS A 28 -2.41 5.76 -6.43
C LYS A 28 -3.84 6.24 -6.23
N LYS A 29 -4.59 6.43 -7.31
CA LYS A 29 -6.02 6.79 -7.23
C LYS A 29 -6.85 5.66 -6.62
N LEU A 30 -6.60 4.41 -7.02
CA LEU A 30 -7.32 3.25 -6.52
C LEU A 30 -7.14 3.07 -5.02
N VAL A 31 -5.89 3.10 -4.53
CA VAL A 31 -5.61 2.98 -3.09
C VAL A 31 -6.17 4.16 -2.31
N LYS A 32 -6.13 5.38 -2.86
CA LYS A 32 -6.79 6.53 -2.21
C LYS A 32 -8.28 6.28 -2.00
N LYS A 33 -8.99 5.82 -3.04
CA LYS A 33 -10.42 5.48 -2.94
C LYS A 33 -10.66 4.36 -1.92
N PHE A 34 -9.78 3.36 -1.89
CA PHE A 34 -9.87 2.28 -0.91
C PHE A 34 -9.70 2.78 0.54
N LEU A 35 -8.77 3.70 0.79
CA LEU A 35 -8.59 4.33 2.10
C LEU A 35 -9.81 5.16 2.52
N GLU A 36 -10.43 5.88 1.59
CA GLU A 36 -11.70 6.58 1.82
C GLU A 36 -12.83 5.58 2.14
N PHE A 37 -12.87 4.42 1.46
CA PHE A 37 -13.85 3.37 1.72
C PHE A 37 -13.72 2.75 3.11
N ILE A 38 -12.52 2.34 3.55
CA ILE A 38 -12.33 1.72 4.88
C ILE A 38 -12.59 2.68 6.05
N THR A 39 -12.66 3.99 5.78
CA THR A 39 -13.05 5.01 6.78
C THR A 39 -14.53 5.39 6.69
N SER A 40 -15.24 4.88 5.69
CA SER A 40 -16.64 5.19 5.47
C SER A 40 -17.58 4.42 6.41
N PRO A 41 -18.82 4.89 6.58
CA PRO A 41 -19.87 4.15 7.28
C PRO A 41 -20.20 2.78 6.64
N VAL A 42 -20.02 2.65 5.33
CA VAL A 42 -20.27 1.40 4.59
C VAL A 42 -19.35 0.28 5.06
N TRP A 43 -18.12 0.61 5.47
CA TRP A 43 -17.18 -0.31 6.09
C TRP A 43 -17.38 -0.42 7.60
N SER A 44 -17.43 0.73 8.28
CA SER A 44 -17.37 0.77 9.75
C SER A 44 -18.63 0.27 10.46
N ILE A 45 -19.83 0.50 9.88
CA ILE A 45 -21.09 0.06 10.52
C ILE A 45 -21.18 -1.47 10.55
N PRO A 46 -21.04 -2.22 9.43
CA PRO A 46 -21.14 -3.68 9.46
C PRO A 46 -20.11 -4.34 10.38
N ILE A 47 -18.88 -3.81 10.42
CA ILE A 47 -17.82 -4.32 11.30
C ILE A 47 -18.16 -4.05 12.77
N ALA A 48 -18.60 -2.84 13.10
CA ALA A 48 -19.00 -2.51 14.47
C ALA A 48 -20.15 -3.40 14.94
N SER A 49 -21.18 -3.60 14.10
CA SER A 49 -22.30 -4.49 14.40
C SER A 49 -21.87 -5.94 14.58
N PHE A 50 -20.94 -6.43 13.76
CA PHE A 50 -20.40 -7.78 13.93
C PHE A 50 -19.67 -7.94 15.27
N ILE A 51 -18.79 -6.98 15.60
CA ILE A 51 -18.02 -7.01 16.85
C ILE A 51 -18.97 -6.93 18.05
N GLU A 52 -19.97 -6.05 18.01
CA GLU A 52 -20.96 -5.94 19.08
C GLU A 52 -21.65 -7.29 19.35
N GLY A 53 -22.12 -7.96 18.29
CA GLY A 53 -22.80 -9.25 18.41
C GLY A 53 -21.90 -10.39 18.88
N GLN A 54 -20.66 -10.46 18.41
CA GLN A 54 -19.74 -11.58 18.70
C GLN A 54 -18.85 -11.35 19.93
N SER A 55 -18.74 -10.12 20.44
CA SER A 55 -17.84 -9.79 21.55
C SER A 55 -18.12 -10.54 22.86
N VAL A 56 -19.37 -10.96 23.08
CA VAL A 56 -19.80 -11.63 24.32
C VAL A 56 -19.09 -12.95 24.58
N VAL A 57 -18.71 -13.68 23.52
CA VAL A 57 -18.04 -14.99 23.65
C VAL A 57 -16.53 -14.85 23.92
N PHE A 58 -15.96 -13.66 23.74
CA PHE A 58 -14.54 -13.41 23.98
C PHE A 58 -14.29 -13.06 25.46
N ASP A 59 -14.57 -14.02 26.35
CA ASP A 59 -14.22 -13.92 27.76
C ASP A 59 -12.85 -14.56 28.03
N ARG A 60 -12.04 -13.94 28.89
CA ARG A 60 -10.73 -14.46 29.31
C ARG A 60 -10.84 -15.78 30.08
N ALA A 61 -12.02 -16.07 30.65
CA ALA A 61 -12.28 -17.30 31.38
C ALA A 61 -12.67 -18.48 30.47
N GLN A 62 -13.20 -18.22 29.27
CA GLN A 62 -13.70 -19.24 28.34
C GLN A 62 -12.84 -19.26 27.08
N MET A 63 -11.82 -20.10 27.04
CA MET A 63 -10.99 -20.32 25.84
C MET A 63 -11.57 -21.44 24.98
N GLU A 64 -12.67 -21.15 24.29
CA GLU A 64 -13.27 -22.09 23.35
C GLU A 64 -12.73 -21.85 21.93
N THR A 65 -11.61 -22.52 21.62
CA THR A 65 -10.88 -22.34 20.36
C THR A 65 -11.74 -22.58 19.12
N GLU A 66 -12.67 -23.54 19.16
CA GLU A 66 -13.54 -23.88 18.02
C GLU A 66 -14.49 -22.72 17.68
N VAL A 67 -15.14 -22.14 18.69
CA VAL A 67 -16.01 -20.97 18.53
C VAL A 67 -15.25 -19.77 17.97
N TYR A 68 -14.02 -19.53 18.44
CA TYR A 68 -13.19 -18.44 17.91
C TYR A 68 -12.81 -18.64 16.44
N MET A 69 -12.57 -19.88 16.03
CA MET A 69 -12.30 -20.18 14.62
C MET A 69 -13.53 -19.97 13.75
N GLU A 70 -14.72 -20.34 14.23
CA GLU A 70 -15.99 -20.10 13.53
C GLU A 70 -16.26 -18.60 13.37
N ILE A 71 -16.13 -17.83 14.44
CA ILE A 71 -16.31 -16.37 14.39
C ILE A 71 -15.28 -15.71 13.47
N HIS A 72 -14.02 -16.16 13.51
CA HIS A 72 -13.00 -15.64 12.60
C HIS A 72 -13.35 -15.93 11.13
N LYS A 73 -13.92 -17.11 10.84
CA LYS A 73 -14.37 -17.47 9.48
C LYS A 73 -15.51 -16.56 9.02
N GLU A 74 -16.51 -16.34 9.87
CA GLU A 74 -17.63 -15.43 9.57
C GLU A 74 -17.15 -13.99 9.38
N TYR A 75 -16.23 -13.52 10.24
CA TYR A 75 -15.62 -12.20 10.09
C TYR A 75 -14.85 -12.07 8.77
N SER A 76 -14.09 -13.10 8.39
CA SER A 76 -13.37 -13.11 7.12
C SER A 76 -14.32 -12.99 5.94
N GLN A 77 -15.44 -13.72 5.95
CA GLN A 77 -16.46 -13.65 4.91
C GLN A 77 -17.12 -12.27 4.82
N LEU A 78 -17.35 -11.61 5.96
CA LEU A 78 -17.84 -10.23 5.99
C LEU A 78 -16.84 -9.28 5.31
N ILE A 79 -15.55 -9.38 5.64
CA ILE A 79 -14.50 -8.55 5.04
C ILE A 79 -14.38 -8.82 3.55
N ASP A 80 -14.39 -10.08 3.12
CA ASP A 80 -14.35 -10.46 1.70
C ASP A 80 -15.51 -9.83 0.94
N THR A 81 -16.73 -9.93 1.47
CA THR A 81 -17.93 -9.32 0.87
C THR A 81 -17.79 -7.80 0.73
N LEU A 82 -17.30 -7.10 1.77
CA LEU A 82 -17.12 -5.65 1.72
C LEU A 82 -16.08 -5.23 0.68
N ILE A 83 -14.99 -6.00 0.55
CA ILE A 83 -13.94 -5.74 -0.44
C ILE A 83 -14.44 -6.04 -1.86
N GLU A 84 -15.21 -7.10 -2.05
CA GLU A 84 -15.84 -7.45 -3.33
C GLU A 84 -16.78 -6.35 -3.80
N CYS A 85 -17.69 -5.88 -2.93
CA CYS A 85 -18.58 -4.76 -3.25
C CYS A 85 -17.79 -3.50 -3.64
N PHE A 86 -16.74 -3.16 -2.90
CA PHE A 86 -15.87 -2.02 -3.25
C PHE A 86 -15.22 -2.21 -4.64
N CYS A 87 -14.73 -3.42 -4.94
CA CYS A 87 -14.08 -3.71 -6.21
C CYS A 87 -15.07 -3.59 -7.37
N GLU A 88 -16.30 -4.09 -7.20
CA GLU A 88 -17.39 -3.95 -8.17
C GLU A 88 -17.76 -2.49 -8.43
N ASP A 89 -17.93 -1.68 -7.38
CA ASP A 89 -18.30 -0.26 -7.48
C ASP A 89 -17.24 0.58 -8.22
N VAL A 90 -15.96 0.26 -8.03
CA VAL A 90 -14.84 0.98 -8.65
C VAL A 90 -14.48 0.40 -10.03
N GLY A 91 -15.00 -0.78 -10.38
CA GLY A 91 -14.69 -1.49 -11.62
C GLY A 91 -13.26 -2.04 -11.65
N THR A 92 -12.80 -2.59 -10.53
CA THR A 92 -11.48 -3.24 -10.38
C THR A 92 -11.63 -4.68 -9.90
N THR A 93 -10.53 -5.40 -9.78
CA THR A 93 -10.49 -6.75 -9.21
C THR A 93 -9.76 -6.72 -7.86
N PRO A 94 -10.06 -7.65 -6.93
CA PRO A 94 -9.32 -7.76 -5.67
C PRO A 94 -7.81 -7.95 -5.91
N ALA A 95 -7.42 -8.70 -6.95
CA ALA A 95 -6.02 -8.90 -7.32
C ALA A 95 -5.34 -7.58 -7.72
N GLU A 96 -5.99 -6.76 -8.54
CA GLU A 96 -5.48 -5.44 -8.93
C GLU A 96 -5.37 -4.49 -7.73
N LEU A 97 -6.34 -4.50 -6.82
CA LEU A 97 -6.29 -3.74 -5.58
C LEU A 97 -5.08 -4.15 -4.72
N ILE A 98 -4.85 -5.45 -4.55
CA ILE A 98 -3.71 -5.99 -3.81
C ILE A 98 -2.39 -5.53 -4.44
N ASP A 99 -2.27 -5.60 -5.77
CA ASP A 99 -1.08 -5.18 -6.49
C ASP A 99 -0.84 -3.67 -6.36
N ALA A 100 -1.91 -2.87 -6.41
CA ALA A 100 -1.85 -1.43 -6.18
C ALA A 100 -1.35 -1.09 -4.77
N ILE A 101 -1.89 -1.75 -3.74
CA ILE A 101 -1.46 -1.58 -2.34
C ILE A 101 0.00 -2.00 -2.16
N LYS A 102 0.41 -3.16 -2.69
CA LYS A 102 1.80 -3.65 -2.62
C LYS A 102 2.77 -2.67 -3.27
N THR A 103 2.42 -2.15 -4.44
CA THR A 103 3.24 -1.20 -5.20
C THR A 103 3.45 0.09 -4.44
N ILE A 104 2.40 0.64 -3.82
CA ILE A 104 2.49 1.90 -3.06
C ILE A 104 3.22 1.70 -1.72
N ASN A 105 2.94 0.61 -1.01
CA ASN A 105 3.59 0.31 0.27
C ASN A 105 5.13 0.20 0.10
N GLN A 106 5.60 -0.41 -0.99
CA GLN A 106 7.02 -0.48 -1.31
C GLN A 106 7.67 0.89 -1.57
N GLN A 107 6.90 1.89 -2.02
CA GLN A 107 7.40 3.26 -2.23
C GLN A 107 7.51 4.05 -0.91
N ASP A 108 6.59 3.83 0.04
CA ASP A 108 6.50 4.62 1.28
C ASP A 108 7.46 4.14 2.37
N ILE A 109 7.62 2.81 2.51
CA ILE A 109 8.68 2.26 3.38
C ILE A 109 10.04 2.77 2.84
N SER A 110 10.21 2.83 1.50
CA SER A 110 11.46 3.25 0.85
C SER A 110 11.92 4.68 1.00
N HIS A 111 10.97 5.60 1.03
CA HIS A 111 11.30 6.99 1.25
C HIS A 111 11.48 7.29 2.75
N HIS A 112 10.67 6.68 3.63
CA HIS A 112 10.74 6.92 5.06
C HIS A 112 12.07 6.43 5.68
N TYR A 113 12.55 5.23 5.33
CA TYR A 113 13.85 4.77 5.84
C TYR A 113 15.01 5.58 5.27
N LYS A 114 15.02 5.92 3.97
CA LYS A 114 16.11 6.71 3.39
C LYS A 114 16.17 8.11 4.00
N VAL A 115 15.04 8.81 4.10
CA VAL A 115 14.99 10.16 4.68
C VAL A 115 15.40 10.16 6.15
N SER A 116 14.98 9.16 6.94
CA SER A 116 15.39 9.04 8.35
C SER A 116 16.92 8.85 8.50
N TYR A 117 17.53 8.00 7.67
CA TYR A 117 18.99 7.81 7.66
C TYR A 117 19.73 9.09 7.24
N TYR A 118 19.30 9.77 6.17
CA TYR A 118 19.98 11.00 5.71
C TYR A 118 19.79 12.18 6.66
N ARG A 119 18.62 12.29 7.32
CA ARG A 119 18.34 13.35 8.30
C ARG A 119 19.16 13.15 9.58
N THR A 120 19.35 11.91 10.01
CA THR A 120 20.17 11.56 11.18
C THR A 120 21.66 11.71 10.88
N ALA A 121 22.14 11.22 9.73
CA ALA A 121 23.54 11.34 9.32
C ALA A 121 24.00 12.80 9.15
N ARG A 122 23.12 13.70 8.71
CA ARG A 122 23.43 15.14 8.58
C ARG A 122 23.56 15.84 9.94
N SER A 123 22.81 15.41 10.95
CA SER A 123 22.88 15.94 12.32
C SER A 123 24.15 15.52 13.06
N VAL A 124 24.66 14.32 12.79
CA VAL A 124 25.90 13.82 13.41
C VAL A 124 27.13 14.55 12.84
N ARG A 125 27.15 14.85 11.54
CA ARG A 125 28.29 15.55 10.91
C ARG A 125 28.45 17.01 11.33
N ARG A 126 27.39 17.67 11.81
CA ARG A 126 27.45 19.05 12.32
C ARG A 126 27.92 19.17 13.77
N ARG A 127 27.78 18.12 14.60
CA ARG A 127 28.26 18.14 15.99
C ARG A 127 29.75 17.88 16.15
N SER A 128 30.41 17.27 15.16
CA SER A 128 31.82 16.90 15.27
C SER A 128 32.82 18.03 14.95
N VAL A 129 32.37 19.24 14.58
CA VAL A 129 33.26 20.34 14.14
C VAL A 129 33.40 21.46 15.18
N SER A 130 32.67 21.43 16.31
CA SER A 130 32.71 22.52 17.30
C SER A 130 33.50 22.23 18.59
N GLY A 131 34.29 21.15 18.64
CA GLY A 131 35.11 20.81 19.80
C GLY A 131 36.60 20.98 19.54
N ARG A 132 37.13 22.21 19.54
CA ARG A 132 38.55 22.46 19.78
C ARG A 132 38.71 22.90 21.25
N PRO A 133 39.45 22.16 22.09
CA PRO A 133 39.82 22.67 23.40
C PRO A 133 40.89 23.76 23.26
N LYS A 134 40.80 24.80 24.09
CA LYS A 134 41.83 25.82 24.30
C LYS A 134 42.96 25.27 25.15
#